data_AF-A0A7Y3UNU7-F1
#
_entry.id   AF-A0A7Y3UNU7-F1
#
_cell.length_a   1.000
_cell.length_b   1.000
_cell.length_c   1.000
_cell.angle_alpha   90.00
_cell.angle_beta   90.00
_cell.angle_gamma   90.00
#
_symmetry.space_group_name_H-M   'P 1'
#
loop_
_entity.id
_entity.type
_entity.pdbx_description
1 polymer ?
#
loop_
_entity_poly.entity_id
_entity_poly.type
_entity_poly.pdbx_seq_one_letter_code
_entity_poly.pdbx_strand_id
1 'polypeptide(L)'
;MTKYFEESKVKLVFLPSYSPNLNLIKRLWKYFCKIVLYNKYYETFDEFKKACKSFLDGIKNTRKEISSLLTENFQIIGTNT
;
A
#
# COMPACT_ATOMS: atom_id res chain seq x y z
N MET A 1 8.93 -13.52 -17.20
CA MET A 1 8.94 -12.74 -15.93
C MET A 1 9.45 -13.59 -14.76
N THR A 2 9.10 -14.88 -14.70
CA THR A 2 9.57 -15.85 -13.68
C THR A 2 11.06 -16.17 -13.72
N LYS A 3 11.71 -16.07 -14.89
CA LYS A 3 13.12 -16.40 -15.09
C LYS A 3 14.11 -15.70 -14.12
N TYR A 4 13.77 -14.49 -13.65
CA TYR A 4 14.60 -13.73 -12.71
C TYR A 4 14.44 -14.15 -11.24
N PHE A 5 13.40 -14.93 -10.94
CA PHE A 5 13.09 -15.37 -9.58
C PHE A 5 13.45 -16.85 -9.33
N GLU A 6 13.86 -17.59 -10.37
CA GLU A 6 14.21 -19.02 -10.30
C GLU A 6 15.35 -19.32 -9.33
N GLU A 7 16.29 -18.38 -9.14
CA GLU A 7 17.42 -18.51 -8.20
C GLU A 7 17.20 -17.74 -6.88
N SER A 8 16.09 -17.01 -6.75
CA SER A 8 15.85 -16.13 -5.60
C SER A 8 14.96 -16.82 -4.55
N LYS A 9 15.16 -16.46 -3.28
CA LYS A 9 14.29 -16.90 -2.17
C LYS A 9 12.93 -16.20 -2.12
N VAL A 10 12.56 -15.45 -3.16
CA VAL A 10 11.30 -14.69 -3.23
C VAL A 10 10.18 -15.58 -3.74
N LYS A 11 9.12 -15.72 -2.94
CA LYS A 11 7.89 -16.42 -3.35
C LYS A 11 6.93 -15.43 -3.99
N LEU A 12 6.53 -15.68 -5.23
CA LEU A 12 5.51 -14.90 -5.91
C LEU A 12 4.12 -15.37 -5.46
N VAL A 13 3.31 -14.44 -4.95
CA VAL A 13 1.92 -14.69 -4.55
C VAL A 13 1.00 -13.95 -5.51
N PHE A 14 0.20 -14.70 -6.26
CA PHE A 14 -0.77 -14.12 -7.18
C PHE A 14 -2.06 -13.79 -6.46
N LEU A 15 -2.52 -12.55 -6.64
CA LEU A 15 -3.81 -12.09 -6.15
C LEU A 15 -4.87 -12.27 -7.24
N PRO A 16 -6.12 -12.61 -6.87
CA PRO A 16 -7.21 -12.68 -7.83
C PRO A 16 -7.44 -11.33 -8.51
N SER A 17 -7.93 -11.38 -9.75
CA SER A 17 -8.27 -10.19 -10.54
C SER A 17 -9.25 -9.29 -9.79
N TYR A 18 -9.10 -7.97 -9.98
CA TYR A 18 -9.97 -6.94 -9.40
C TYR A 18 -10.13 -7.00 -7.86
N SER A 19 -9.12 -7.47 -7.14
CA SER A 19 -9.15 -7.57 -5.67
C SER A 19 -8.26 -6.53 -4.99
N PRO A 20 -8.57 -5.21 -5.09
CA PRO A 20 -7.74 -4.16 -4.52
C PRO A 20 -7.66 -4.21 -2.99
N ASN A 21 -8.69 -4.76 -2.33
CA ASN A 21 -8.71 -4.91 -0.87
C ASN A 21 -7.69 -5.94 -0.38
N LEU A 22 -7.46 -7.02 -1.15
CA LEU A 22 -6.43 -8.01 -0.83
C LEU A 22 -5.00 -7.46 -1.02
N ASN A 23 -4.84 -6.41 -1.84
CA ASN A 23 -3.54 -5.81 -2.09
C ASN A 23 -3.18 -4.78 -1.00
N LEU A 24 -2.33 -5.20 -0.06
CA LEU A 24 -1.80 -4.37 1.04
C LEU A 24 -1.13 -3.08 0.53
N ILE A 25 -0.39 -3.14 -0.57
CA ILE A 25 0.30 -1.98 -1.16
C ILE A 25 -0.72 -0.95 -1.65
N LYS A 26 -1.83 -1.38 -2.27
CA LYS A 26 -2.90 -0.47 -2.69
C LYS A 26 -3.58 0.23 -1.50
N ARG A 27 -3.76 -0.49 -0.38
CA ARG A 27 -4.31 0.10 0.85
C ARG A 27 -3.38 1.16 1.42
N LEU A 28 -2.08 0.84 1.53
CA LEU A 28 -1.07 1.81 1.94
C LEU A 28 -1.01 3.01 0.99
N TRP A 29 -1.09 2.78 -0.32
CA TRP A 29 -1.10 3.83 -1.33
C TRP A 29 -2.27 4.81 -1.14
N LYS A 30 -3.48 4.30 -0.87
CA LYS A 30 -4.64 5.16 -0.58
C LYS A 30 -4.39 6.05 0.65
N TYR A 31 -3.78 5.50 1.71
CA TYR A 31 -3.42 6.27 2.89
C TYR A 31 -2.33 7.31 2.59
N PHE A 32 -1.30 6.92 1.85
CA PHE A 32 -0.25 7.83 1.37
C PHE A 32 -0.83 9.03 0.60
N CYS A 33 -1.70 8.79 -0.38
CA CYS A 33 -2.34 9.86 -1.14
C CYS A 33 -3.14 10.81 -0.23
N LYS A 34 -3.83 10.27 0.79
CA LYS A 34 -4.56 11.09 1.76
C LYS A 34 -3.64 12.01 2.57
N ILE A 35 -2.42 11.59 2.92
CA ILE A 35 -1.51 12.41 3.73
C ILE A 35 -0.64 13.35 2.90
N VAL A 36 -0.17 12.88 1.74
CA VAL A 36 0.80 13.60 0.91
C VAL A 36 0.09 14.46 -0.14
N LEU A 37 -1.03 14.03 -0.72
CA LEU A 37 -1.65 14.74 -1.85
C LEU A 37 -2.88 15.55 -1.44
N TYR A 38 -3.57 15.19 -0.36
CA TYR A 38 -4.83 15.84 0.00
C TYR A 38 -4.61 17.30 0.41
N ASN A 39 -5.26 18.23 -0.31
CA ASN A 39 -5.17 19.68 -0.12
C ASN A 39 -3.74 20.24 -0.11
N LYS A 40 -2.80 19.58 -0.80
CA LYS A 40 -1.41 20.03 -0.90
C LYS A 40 -1.02 20.22 -2.35
N TYR A 41 -0.52 21.41 -2.65
CA TYR A 41 0.13 21.73 -3.91
C TYR A 41 1.64 21.75 -3.71
N TYR A 42 2.37 21.16 -4.65
CA TYR A 42 3.83 21.18 -4.69
C TYR A 42 4.24 21.91 -5.95
N GLU A 43 5.03 22.97 -5.81
CA GLU A 43 5.41 23.80 -6.95
C GLU A 43 6.48 23.10 -7.80
N THR A 44 7.34 22.31 -7.14
CA THR A 44 8.42 21.57 -7.82
C THR A 44 8.34 20.07 -7.55
N PHE A 45 8.94 19.29 -8.46
CA PHE A 45 9.08 17.85 -8.27
C PHE A 45 9.91 17.50 -7.03
N ASP A 46 10.92 18.30 -6.72
CA ASP A 46 11.78 18.05 -5.56
C ASP A 46 11.03 18.22 -4.24
N GLU A 47 10.11 19.18 -4.15
CA GLU A 47 9.22 19.33 -2.99
C GLU A 47 8.30 18.12 -2.83
N PHE A 48 7.69 17.67 -3.94
CA PHE A 48 6.86 16.47 -3.93
C PHE A 48 7.67 15.24 -3.48
N LYS A 49 8.85 15.04 -4.06
CA LYS A 49 9.76 13.95 -3.70
C LYS A 49 10.18 14.00 -2.24
N LYS A 50 10.46 15.19 -1.71
CA LYS A 50 10.79 15.40 -0.29
C LYS A 50 9.60 15.05 0.60
N ALA A 51 8.39 15.46 0.25
CA ALA A 51 7.19 15.11 0.99
C ALA A 51 6.94 13.59 1.00
N CYS A 52 7.16 12.91 -0.13
CA CYS A 52 7.09 11.45 -0.21
C CYS A 52 8.08 10.77 0.74
N LYS A 53 9.35 11.23 0.74
CA LYS A 53 10.38 10.70 1.66
C LYS A 53 10.01 10.95 3.12
N SER A 54 9.64 12.19 3.47
CA SER A 54 9.25 12.54 4.83
C SER A 54 8.08 11.69 5.34
N PHE A 55 7.10 11.38 4.49
CA PHE A 55 6.02 10.46 4.83
C PHE A 55 6.55 9.05 5.15
N LEU A 56 7.43 8.50 4.30
CA LEU A 56 7.98 7.17 4.49
C LEU A 56 8.89 7.08 5.72
N ASP A 57 9.69 8.10 5.98
CA ASP A 57 10.55 8.18 7.16
C ASP A 57 9.71 8.29 8.45
N GLY A 58 8.60 9.04 8.37
CA GLY A 58 7.64 9.22 9.46
C GLY A 58 6.61 8.09 9.63
N ILE A 59 6.62 7.07 8.76
CA ILE A 59 5.58 6.03 8.72
C ILE A 59 5.43 5.25 10.03
N LYS A 60 6.51 5.18 10.83
CA LYS A 60 6.50 4.55 12.15
C LYS A 60 5.61 5.28 13.16
N ASN A 61 5.47 6.60 13.01
CA ASN A 61 4.68 7.43 13.92
C ASN A 61 3.18 7.23 13.70
N THR A 62 2.77 6.90 12.47
CA THR A 62 1.40 6.59 12.08
C THR A 62 1.08 5.09 12.17
N ARG A 63 1.92 4.31 12.85
CA ARG A 63 1.79 2.85 12.96
C ARG A 63 0.41 2.42 13.41
N LYS A 64 -0.20 3.08 14.40
CA LYS A 64 -1.53 2.70 14.91
C LYS A 64 -2.61 2.77 13.83
N GLU A 65 -2.60 3.82 13.01
CA GLU A 65 -3.56 4.02 11.92
C GLU A 65 -3.30 3.09 10.75
N ILE A 66 -2.02 2.85 10.44
CA ILE A 66 -1.62 1.94 9.37
C ILE A 66 -1.91 0.49 9.77
N SER A 67 -1.68 0.12 11.04
CA SER A 67 -1.95 -1.23 11.56
C SER A 67 -3.41 -1.61 11.43
N SER A 68 -4.36 -0.69 11.67
CA SER A 68 -5.79 -0.97 11.47
C SER A 68 -6.13 -1.12 9.97
N LEU A 69 -5.51 -0.32 9.11
CA LEU A 69 -5.76 -0.28 7.68
C LEU A 69 -5.16 -1.49 6.92
N LEU A 70 -4.05 -2.03 7.42
CA LEU A 70 -3.37 -3.21 6.87
C LEU A 70 -3.87 -4.54 7.46
N THR A 71 -4.93 -4.55 8.28
CA THR A 71 -5.49 -5.80 8.81
C THR A 71 -6.06 -6.70 7.72
N GLU A 72 -5.98 -8.00 7.93
CA GLU A 72 -6.52 -9.04 7.02
C GLU A 72 -7.95 -9.46 7.42
N ASN A 73 -8.70 -8.57 8.08
CA ASN A 73 -10.08 -8.79 8.49
C ASN A 73 -11.03 -8.63 7.30
N PHE A 74 -10.92 -9.51 6.32
CA PHE A 74 -11.77 -9.51 5.14
C PHE A 74 -13.15 -10.06 5.49
N GLN A 75 -14.20 -9.42 4.98
CA GLN A 75 -15.53 -9.98 5.04
C GLN A 75 -15.59 -11.23 4.16
N ILE A 76 -15.79 -12.39 4.77
CA ILE A 76 -16.00 -13.66 4.06
C ILE A 76 -17.46 -13.68 3.62
N ILE A 77 -17.71 -13.56 2.31
CA ILE A 77 -19.05 -13.73 1.74
C ILE A 77 -19.22 -15.23 1.49
N GLY A 78 -19.92 -15.91 2.39
CA GLY A 78 -20.37 -17.29 2.15
C GLY A 78 -21.50 -17.30 1.12
N THR A 79 -21.46 -18.21 0.17
CA THR A 79 -22.62 -18.52 -0.66
C THR A 79 -23.60 -19.32 0.18
N ASN A 80 -24.69 -18.68 0.64
CA ASN A 80 -25.84 -19.41 1.17
C ASN A 80 -26.49 -20.15 0.00
N THR A 81 -26.07 -21.40 -0.21
CA THR A 81 -26.72 -22.41 -1.04
C THR A 81 -26.64 -23.73 -0.30
#